data_AF-A0A6L5EJY5-F1
#
_entry.id   AF-A0A6L5EJY5-F1
#
_cell.length_a   1.000
_cell.length_b   1.000
_cell.length_c   1.000
_cell.angle_alpha   90.00
_cell.angle_beta   90.00
_cell.angle_gamma   90.00
#
_symmetry.space_group_name_H-M   'P 1'
#
loop_
_entity.id
_entity.type
_entity.pdbx_description
1 polymer ?
#
loop_
_entity_poly.entity_id
_entity_poly.type
_entity_poly.pdbx_seq_one_letter_code
_entity_poly.pdbx_strand_id
1 'polypeptide(L)'
;MGNFISNQRIESMGDEENAKWTERGVLMDVTIKKKDGKTTIGTAKAHPTWVNRTPKGTFSPEGYPLYHYQTYILEDFIEDGSHRDQLDE
;
A
#
# COMPACT_ATOMS: atom_id res chain seq x y z
N MET A 1 7.60 -13.54 8.01
CA MET A 1 6.16 -13.35 7.74
C MET A 1 6.05 -12.16 6.80
N GLY A 2 5.59 -12.38 5.57
CA GLY A 2 5.53 -11.32 4.55
C GLY A 2 4.66 -10.18 5.06
N ASN A 3 5.22 -8.98 5.18
CA ASN A 3 4.42 -7.81 5.45
C ASN A 3 3.43 -7.69 4.28
N PHE A 4 2.14 -7.49 4.55
CA PHE A 4 1.12 -7.31 3.50
C PHE A 4 1.48 -6.15 2.56
N ILE A 5 2.38 -5.27 3.03
CA ILE A 5 2.77 -3.99 2.46
C ILE A 5 4.28 -3.81 2.69
N SER A 6 5.08 -3.61 1.64
CA SER A 6 6.54 -3.54 1.78
C SER A 6 6.98 -2.30 2.55
N ASN A 7 8.01 -2.45 3.38
CA ASN A 7 8.73 -1.34 4.00
C ASN A 7 9.93 -0.85 3.17
N GLN A 8 10.22 -1.54 2.06
CA GLN A 8 11.31 -1.21 1.16
C GLN A 8 10.87 -0.09 0.21
N ARG A 9 11.68 0.96 0.16
CA ARG A 9 11.49 2.05 -0.80
C ARG A 9 12.28 1.81 -2.07
N ILE A 10 11.82 2.35 -3.20
CA ILE A 10 12.56 2.32 -4.45
C ILE A 10 13.99 2.86 -4.29
N GLU A 11 14.20 3.92 -3.51
CA GLU A 11 15.53 4.52 -3.30
C GLU A 11 16.46 3.64 -2.44
N SER A 12 15.89 2.78 -1.60
CA SER A 12 16.66 1.82 -0.78
C SER A 12 16.94 0.49 -1.47
N MET A 13 16.33 0.27 -2.64
CA MET A 13 16.42 -0.96 -3.41
C MET A 13 17.45 -0.88 -4.54
N GLY A 14 18.09 0.29 -4.73
CA GLY A 14 19.15 0.49 -5.71
C GLY A 14 18.70 0.17 -7.15
N ASP A 15 19.47 -0.66 -7.84
CA ASP A 15 19.21 -1.06 -9.23
C ASP A 15 18.31 -2.30 -9.36
N GLU A 16 17.63 -2.72 -8.28
CA GLU A 16 16.72 -3.86 -8.33
C GLU A 16 15.56 -3.58 -9.31
N GLU A 17 15.39 -4.44 -10.32
CA GLU A 17 14.43 -4.26 -11.41
C GLU A 17 12.97 -4.05 -10.92
N ASN A 18 12.64 -4.66 -9.78
CA ASN A 18 11.32 -4.64 -9.17
C ASN A 18 11.15 -3.61 -8.05
N ALA A 19 12.15 -2.76 -7.79
CA ALA A 19 12.14 -1.73 -6.75
C ALA A 19 10.89 -0.83 -6.81
N LYS A 20 10.41 -0.49 -8.03
CA LYS A 20 9.21 0.33 -8.25
C LYS A 20 7.89 -0.30 -7.77
N TRP A 21 7.87 -1.60 -7.53
CA TRP A 21 6.67 -2.34 -7.14
C TRP A 21 6.55 -2.51 -5.63
N THR A 22 7.61 -2.27 -4.86
CA THR A 22 7.59 -2.50 -3.41
C THR A 22 6.55 -1.62 -2.71
N GLU A 23 6.32 -0.41 -3.22
CA GLU A 23 5.39 0.55 -2.64
C GLU A 23 4.01 0.56 -3.30
N ARG A 24 3.83 -0.13 -4.43
CA ARG A 24 2.58 -0.15 -5.19
C ARG A 24 1.83 -1.42 -4.85
N GLY A 25 0.68 -1.28 -4.20
CA GLY A 25 -0.16 -2.41 -3.79
C GLY A 25 -1.53 -2.37 -4.43
N VAL A 26 -2.28 -3.45 -4.29
CA VAL A 26 -3.69 -3.52 -4.62
C VAL A 26 -4.44 -4.19 -3.47
N LEU A 27 -5.50 -3.54 -3.01
CA LEU A 27 -6.54 -4.15 -2.19
C LEU A 27 -7.69 -4.58 -3.10
N MET A 28 -8.08 -5.85 -3.04
CA MET A 28 -9.20 -6.37 -3.82
C MET A 28 -10.43 -6.54 -2.95
N ASP A 29 -11.50 -5.79 -3.25
CA ASP A 29 -12.82 -6.08 -2.71
C ASP A 29 -13.51 -7.09 -3.62
N VAL A 30 -13.71 -8.32 -3.12
CA VAL A 30 -14.25 -9.44 -3.89
C VAL A 30 -15.47 -10.00 -3.18
N THR A 31 -16.62 -9.97 -3.86
CA THR A 31 -17.79 -10.72 -3.40
C THR A 31 -17.77 -12.11 -4.02
N ILE A 32 -17.82 -13.14 -3.18
CA ILE A 32 -17.96 -14.54 -3.62
C ILE A 32 -19.40 -15.00 -3.38
N LYS A 33 -20.01 -15.61 -4.38
CA LYS A 33 -21.35 -16.19 -4.31
C LYS A 33 -21.27 -17.71 -4.43
N LYS A 34 -21.95 -18.42 -3.54
CA LYS A 34 -22.09 -19.87 -3.61
C LYS A 34 -23.56 -20.25 -3.76
N LYS A 35 -23.89 -21.00 -4.80
CA LYS A 35 -25.25 -21.50 -5.05
C LYS A 35 -25.18 -22.87 -5.72
N ASP A 36 -26.02 -23.81 -5.27
CA ASP A 36 -26.14 -25.17 -5.83
C ASP A 36 -24.79 -25.90 -5.97
N GLY A 37 -23.94 -25.77 -4.95
CA GLY A 37 -22.60 -26.37 -4.94
C GLY A 37 -21.56 -25.64 -5.80
N LYS A 38 -21.94 -24.61 -6.57
CA LYS A 38 -21.03 -23.83 -7.42
C LYS A 38 -20.60 -22.52 -6.73
N THR A 39 -19.31 -22.24 -6.77
CA THR A 39 -18.72 -20.97 -6.33
C THR A 39 -18.47 -20.06 -7.52
N THR A 40 -18.83 -18.79 -7.42
CA THR A 40 -18.66 -17.77 -8.46
C THR A 40 -18.18 -16.47 -7.85
N ILE A 41 -17.38 -15.70 -8.60
CA ILE A 41 -17.06 -14.32 -8.24
C ILE A 41 -18.25 -13.46 -8.69
N GLY A 42 -18.84 -12.73 -7.74
CA GLY A 42 -19.90 -11.77 -8.00
C GLY A 42 -19.34 -10.43 -8.44
N THR A 43 -18.46 -9.85 -7.62
CA THR A 43 -17.75 -8.60 -7.91
C THR A 43 -16.28 -8.77 -7.60
N ALA A 44 -15.44 -8.04 -8.31
CA ALA A 44 -14.03 -7.86 -8.01
C ALA A 44 -13.67 -6.41 -8.32
N LYS A 45 -13.48 -5.59 -7.29
CA LYS A 45 -13.09 -4.19 -7.40
C LYS A 45 -11.67 -4.04 -6.87
N ALA A 46 -10.78 -3.51 -7.71
CA ALA A 46 -9.42 -3.20 -7.32
C ALA A 46 -9.37 -1.80 -6.72
N HIS A 47 -8.70 -1.68 -5.59
CA HIS A 47 -8.37 -0.45 -4.91
C HIS A 47 -6.85 -0.29 -4.94
N PRO A 48 -6.30 0.49 -5.87
CA PRO A 48 -4.87 0.78 -5.91
C PRO A 48 -4.43 1.42 -4.60
N THR A 49 -3.29 0.96 -4.08
CA THR A 49 -2.74 1.47 -2.81
C THR A 49 -1.29 1.92 -2.98
N TRP A 50 -0.88 2.85 -2.13
CA TRP A 50 0.52 3.25 -2.01
C TRP A 50 0.93 3.34 -0.55
N VAL A 51 2.21 3.05 -0.30
CA VAL A 51 2.80 3.10 1.04
C VAL A 51 3.53 4.40 1.22
N ASN A 52 3.04 5.25 2.11
CA ASN A 52 3.78 6.38 2.60
C ASN A 52 4.65 5.96 3.80
N ARG A 53 5.93 6.32 3.73
CA ARG A 53 6.95 6.14 4.75
C ARG A 53 7.50 7.52 5.09
N THR A 54 7.24 7.98 6.30
CA THR A 54 7.72 9.27 6.82
C THR A 54 8.74 9.05 7.95
N PRO A 55 9.87 9.78 7.97
CA PRO A 55 10.86 9.66 9.04
C PRO A 55 10.28 10.02 10.41
N LYS A 56 10.64 9.28 11.47
CA LYS A 56 10.30 9.64 12.86
C LYS A 56 11.25 10.67 13.47
N GLY A 57 12.36 10.98 12.80
CA GLY A 57 13.47 11.76 13.37
C GLY A 57 14.19 11.06 14.54
N THR A 58 13.95 9.77 14.76
CA THR A 58 14.55 8.98 15.84
C THR A 58 15.21 7.72 15.31
N PHE A 59 16.08 7.11 16.11
CA PHE A 59 16.86 5.94 15.74
C PHE A 59 16.55 4.77 16.69
N SER A 60 16.70 3.53 16.19
CA SER A 60 16.66 2.32 17.01
C SER A 60 17.89 2.26 17.93
N PRO A 61 17.89 1.39 18.97
CA PRO A 61 19.07 1.15 19.80
C PRO A 61 20.32 0.75 19.01
N GLU A 62 20.14 0.13 17.85
CA GLU A 62 21.18 -0.31 16.92
C GLU A 62 21.60 0.78 15.91
N GLY A 63 21.00 1.97 16.00
CA GLY A 63 21.36 3.13 15.18
C GLY A 63 20.64 3.24 13.83
N TYR A 64 19.56 2.47 13.61
CA TYR A 64 18.80 2.56 12.36
C TYR A 64 17.72 3.64 12.43
N PRO A 65 17.51 4.45 11.38
CA PRO A 65 16.45 5.44 11.35
C PRO A 65 15.07 4.76 11.42
N LEU A 66 14.19 5.32 12.25
CA LEU A 66 12.83 4.83 12.44
C LEU A 66 11.85 5.60 11.54
N TYR A 67 10.80 4.91 11.10
CA TYR A 67 9.80 5.47 10.19
C TYR A 67 8.37 5.16 10.63
N HIS A 68 7.44 6.06 10.33
CA HIS A 68 6.01 5.75 10.26
C HIS A 68 5.68 5.18 8.88
N TYR A 69 4.76 4.23 8.85
CA TYR A 69 4.25 3.65 7.61
C TYR A 69 2.74 3.81 7.62
N GLN A 70 2.20 4.39 6.55
CA GLN A 70 0.77 4.55 6.32
C GLN A 70 0.45 4.05 4.92
N THR A 71 -0.62 3.29 4.79
CA THR A 71 -1.12 2.87 3.47
C THR A 71 -2.26 3.79 3.06
N TYR A 72 -2.19 4.28 1.84
CA TYR A 72 -3.22 5.09 1.22
C TYR A 72 -3.99 4.27 0.20
N ILE A 73 -5.32 4.39 0.22
CA ILE A 73 -6.17 4.00 -0.90
C ILE A 73 -6.10 5.15 -1.90
N LEU A 74 -5.45 4.95 -3.04
CA LEU A 74 -5.10 6.05 -3.94
C LEU A 74 -6.32 6.82 -4.45
N GLU A 75 -7.47 6.15 -4.58
CA GLU A 75 -8.73 6.75 -5.02
C GLU A 75 -9.18 7.89 -4.08
N ASP A 76 -8.82 7.85 -2.80
CA ASP A 76 -9.17 8.90 -1.85
C ASP A 76 -8.29 10.16 -2.02
N PHE A 77 -7.16 10.04 -2.71
CA PHE A 77 -6.13 11.10 -2.78
C PHE A 77 -5.89 11.64 -4.20
N ILE A 78 -6.61 11.15 -5.21
CA ILE A 78 -6.62 11.70 -6.58
C ILE A 78 -7.66 12.83 -6.71
N GLU A 79 -7.76 13.45 -7.89
CA GLU A 79 -8.81 14.42 -8.20
C GLU A 79 -10.20 13.83 -7.87
N ASP A 80 -11.06 14.63 -7.23
CA ASP A 80 -12.35 14.23 -6.64
C ASP A 80 -12.30 13.27 -5.42
N GLY A 81 -11.11 12.89 -4.96
CA GLY A 81 -10.92 12.08 -3.75
C GLY A 81 -11.16 12.85 -2.45
N SER A 82 -11.71 12.19 -1.43
CA SER A 82 -12.09 12.81 -0.15
C SER A 82 -10.93 13.35 0.69
N HIS A 83 -9.71 12.92 0.39
CA HIS A 83 -8.48 13.26 1.10
C HIS A 83 -7.43 13.91 0.18
N ARG A 84 -7.83 14.36 -1.02
CA ARG A 84 -6.93 14.97 -2.02
C ARG A 84 -6.03 16.07 -1.46
N ASP A 85 -6.57 16.90 -0.56
CA ASP A 85 -5.88 18.06 0.00
C ASP A 85 -5.09 17.75 1.28
N GLN A 86 -4.96 16.47 1.66
CA GLN A 86 -4.25 16.02 2.87
C GLN A 86 -2.85 15.47 2.58
N LEU A 87 -2.40 15.51 1.32
CA LEU A 87 -1.08 14.97 0.92
C LEU A 87 0.10 15.91 1.17
N ASP A 88 -0.15 17.17 1.55
CA ASP A 88 0.89 18.17 1.71
C ASP A 88 1.17 18.44 3.21
N GLU A 89 2.21 17.77 3.73
CA GLU A 89 3.06 18.22 4.85
C GLU A 89 4.53 18.19 4.43
#